data_AF-A0A7X2IML8-F1
#
_entry.id   AF-A0A7X2IML8-F1
#
_cell.length_a   1.000
_cell.length_b   1.000
_cell.length_c   1.000
_cell.angle_alpha   90.00
_cell.angle_beta   90.00
_cell.angle_gamma   90.00
#
_symmetry.space_group_name_H-M   'P 1'
#
loop_
_entity.id
_entity.type
_entity.pdbx_description
1 polymer ?
#
loop_
_entity_poly.entity_id
_entity_poly.type
_entity_poly.pdbx_seq_one_letter_code
_entity_poly.pdbx_strand_id
1 'polypeptide(L)' 'MKKSTLCAHLLVSQDGGRTLEQGERIVFTLFNEHFPLENFQIWNGQLNDGWCEEYLRTHPSPLEVDVVQFIQIFWDMT' A
#
# COMPACT_ATOMS: atom_id res chain seq x y z
N MET A 1 9.85 5.54 -0.40
CA MET A 1 8.79 5.04 0.47
C MET A 1 8.55 3.61 0.09
N LYS A 2 8.30 2.68 1.02
CA LYS A 2 8.00 1.30 0.62
C LYS A 2 6.60 1.22 0.02
N LYS A 3 6.35 0.25 -0.86
CA LYS A 3 5.01 -0.01 -1.41
C LYS A 3 3.97 -0.20 -0.30
N SER A 4 4.29 -0.98 0.73
CA SER A 4 3.41 -1.17 1.89
C SER A 4 3.09 0.12 2.64
N THR A 5 4.07 1.01 2.80
CA THR A 5 3.88 2.31 3.45
C THR A 5 2.92 3.19 2.65
N LEU A 6 3.03 3.18 1.32
CA LEU A 6 2.11 3.91 0.45
C LEU A 6 0.68 3.36 0.54
N CYS A 7 0.51 2.04 0.47
CA CYS A 7 -0.79 1.40 0.70
C CYS A 7 -1.35 1.72 2.10
N ALA A 8 -0.50 1.75 3.12
CA ALA A 8 -0.89 2.08 4.49
C ALA A 8 -1.39 3.53 4.60
N HIS A 9 -0.78 4.50 3.90
CA HIS A 9 -1.28 5.88 3.84
C HIS A 9 -2.70 5.97 3.23
N LEU A 10 -2.97 5.16 2.20
CA LEU A 10 -4.29 5.09 1.57
C LEU A 10 -5.32 4.43 2.50
N LEU A 11 -4.91 3.44 3.30
CA LEU A 11 -5.77 2.78 4.29
C LEU A 11 -6.08 3.64 5.51
N VAL A 12 -5.07 4.31 6.07
CA VAL A 12 -5.21 5.11 7.30
C VAL A 12 -6.07 6.35 7.07
N SER A 13 -6.01 6.93 5.87
CA SER A 13 -6.85 8.07 5.51
C SER A 13 -8.35 7.71 5.44
N GLN A 14 -8.72 6.42 5.35
CA GLN A 14 -10.12 5.98 5.40
C GLN A 14 -10.71 5.95 6.81
N ASP A 15 -9.91 5.58 7.82
CA ASP A 15 -10.47 5.07 9.08
C ASP A 15 -10.23 5.98 10.30
N GLY A 16 -9.71 7.21 10.11
CA GLY A 16 -9.69 8.31 11.08
C GLY A 16 -8.93 8.10 12.40
N GLY A 17 -8.52 6.87 12.73
CA GLY A 17 -7.93 6.49 14.01
C GLY A 17 -6.89 5.37 13.93
N ARG A 18 -6.56 4.88 12.73
CA ARG A 18 -5.47 3.92 12.54
C ARG A 18 -4.13 4.62 12.42
N THR A 19 -3.08 4.02 12.96
CA THR A 19 -1.70 4.49 12.73
C THR A 19 -1.15 3.92 11.43
N LEU A 20 -0.12 4.55 10.87
CA LEU A 20 0.57 4.04 9.69
C LEU A 20 1.10 2.61 9.89
N GLU A 21 1.63 2.31 11.08
CA GLU A 21 2.09 0.97 11.44
C GLU A 21 0.96 -0.07 11.38
N GLN A 22 -0.24 0.28 11.86
CA GLN A 22 -1.41 -0.60 11.75
C GLN A 22 -1.82 -0.82 10.29
N GLY A 23 -1.75 0.24 9.47
CA GLY A 23 -1.98 0.15 8.03
C GLY A 23 -1.00 -0.82 7.35
N GLU A 24 0.29 -0.74 7.65
CA GLU A 24 1.30 -1.64 7.08
C GLU A 24 1.07 -3.09 7.50
N ARG A 25 0.64 -3.34 8.74
CA ARG A 25 0.27 -4.69 9.19
C ARG A 25 -0.92 -5.24 8.42
N ILE A 26 -1.94 -4.42 8.14
CA ILE A 26 -3.10 -4.82 7.32
C ILE A 26 -2.64 -5.17 5.91
N VAL A 27 -1.79 -4.35 5.30
CA VAL A 27 -1.22 -4.63 3.96
C VAL A 27 -0.46 -5.95 3.95
N PHE A 28 0.35 -6.20 4.99
CA PHE A 28 1.07 -7.48 5.13
C PHE A 28 0.11 -8.67 5.25
N THR A 29 -0.92 -8.58 6.08
CA THR A 29 -1.92 -9.65 6.21
C THR A 29 -2.62 -9.91 4.88
N LEU A 30 -3.15 -8.87 4.24
CA LEU A 30 -3.84 -8.99 2.94
C LEU A 30 -2.91 -9.56 1.86
N PHE A 31 -1.65 -9.13 1.84
CA PHE A 31 -0.68 -9.69 0.92
C PHE A 31 -0.53 -11.21 1.11
N ASN A 32 -0.35 -11.69 2.34
CA ASN A 32 -0.18 -13.12 2.58
C ASN A 32 -1.46 -13.93 2.34
N GLU A 33 -2.63 -13.33 2.54
CA GLU A 33 -3.92 -13.98 2.27
C GLU A 33 -4.17 -14.14 0.76
N HIS A 34 -3.84 -13.12 -0.04
CA HIS A 34 -4.11 -13.11 -1.48
C HIS A 34 -2.95 -13.60 -2.36
N PHE A 35 -1.71 -13.52 -1.86
CA PHE A 35 -0.49 -13.92 -2.57
C PHE A 35 0.39 -14.84 -1.70
N PRO A 36 -0.14 -15.98 -1.21
CA PRO A 36 0.55 -16.83 -0.21
C PRO A 36 1.83 -17.49 -0.72
N LEU A 37 2.04 -17.57 -2.04
CA LEU A 37 3.23 -18.16 -2.65
C LEU A 37 4.36 -17.14 -2.85
N GLU A 38 4.07 -15.86 -2.64
CA GLU A 38 4.98 -14.77 -2.96
C GLU A 38 5.71 -14.26 -1.73
N ASN A 39 6.88 -13.65 -1.95
CA ASN A 39 7.66 -13.08 -0.85
C ASN A 39 7.35 -11.60 -0.68
N PHE A 40 6.68 -11.25 0.43
CA PHE A 40 6.35 -9.87 0.76
C PHE A 40 7.58 -8.95 0.78
N GLN A 41 8.74 -9.39 1.27
CA GLN A 41 9.93 -8.55 1.33
C GLN A 41 10.49 -8.24 -0.06
N ILE A 42 10.35 -9.17 -1.01
CA ILE A 42 10.74 -8.96 -2.41
C ILE A 42 9.76 -7.98 -3.07
N TRP A 43 8.45 -8.18 -2.86
CA TRP A 43 7.44 -7.28 -3.39
C TRP A 43 7.59 -5.87 -2.82
N ASN A 44 7.81 -5.74 -1.50
CA ASN A 44 7.83 -4.50 -0.71
C ASN A 44 9.10 -3.65 -0.89
N GLY A 45 9.52 -3.49 -2.14
CA GLY A 45 10.63 -2.63 -2.54
C GLY A 45 10.36 -1.14 -2.33
N GLN A 46 11.42 -0.37 -2.50
CA GLN A 46 11.39 1.09 -2.39
C GLN A 46 10.81 1.69 -3.68
N LEU A 47 9.81 2.55 -3.52
CA LEU A 47 9.32 3.44 -4.56
C LEU A 47 10.02 4.80 -4.48
N ASN A 48 10.02 5.51 -5.61
CA ASN A 48 10.48 6.89 -5.68
C ASN A 48 9.62 7.79 -4.79
N ASP A 49 10.25 8.55 -3.88
CA ASP A 49 9.55 9.40 -2.90
C ASP A 49 8.71 10.49 -3.56
N GLY A 50 9.25 11.19 -4.56
CA GLY A 50 8.53 12.26 -5.26
C GLY A 50 7.30 11.74 -6.02
N TRP A 51 7.39 10.54 -6.59
CA TRP A 51 6.22 9.89 -7.20
C TRP A 51 5.17 9.52 -6.13
N CYS A 52 5.58 8.99 -4.98
CA CYS A 52 4.65 8.63 -3.90
C CYS A 52 3.92 9.86 -3.33
N GLU A 53 4.64 10.95 -3.12
CA GLU A 53 4.08 12.22 -2.63
C GLU A 53 3.07 12.78 -3.63
N GLU A 54 3.42 12.80 -4.92
CA GLU A 54 2.52 13.23 -5.99
C GLU A 54 1.29 12.33 -6.10
N TYR A 55 1.47 11.03 -5.94
CA TYR A 55 0.39 10.05 -5.95
C TYR A 55 -0.62 10.31 -4.82
N LEU A 56 -0.12 10.46 -3.58
CA LEU A 56 -0.95 10.77 -2.41
C LEU A 56 -1.64 12.13 -2.53
N ARG A 57 -1.00 13.11 -3.18
CA ARG A 57 -1.57 14.44 -3.43
C ARG A 57 -2.71 14.41 -4.45
N THR A 58 -2.59 13.58 -5.49
CA THR A 58 -3.56 13.47 -6.58
C THR A 58 -4.69 12.49 -6.29
N HIS A 59 -4.49 11.56 -5.34
CA HIS A 59 -5.49 10.60 -4.87
C HIS A 59 -5.81 10.79 -3.38
N PRO A 60 -6.31 11.98 -2.96
CA PRO A 60 -6.52 12.30 -1.54
C PRO A 60 -7.75 11.63 -0.93
N SER A 61 -8.62 11.00 -1.74
CA SER A 61 -9.84 10.35 -1.25
C SER A 61 -9.79 8.84 -1.48
N PRO A 62 -9.75 8.05 -0.40
CA PRO A 62 -9.56 6.61 -0.48
C PRO A 62 -10.88 5.84 -0.63
N LEU A 63 -12.02 6.46 -0.93
CA LEU A 63 -13.33 5.79 -0.99
C LEU A 63 -13.37 4.75 -2.14
N GLU A 64 -12.99 3.51 -1.82
CA GLU A 64 -12.85 2.31 -2.68
C GLU A 64 -11.45 2.01 -3.22
N VAL A 65 -10.39 2.29 -2.46
CA VAL A 65 -9.09 1.67 -2.77
C VAL A 65 -9.13 0.19 -2.36
N ASP A 66 -9.33 -0.69 -3.34
CA ASP A 66 -9.07 -2.13 -3.20
C ASP A 66 -7.55 -2.31 -3.03
N VAL A 67 -7.12 -2.55 -1.79
CA VAL A 67 -5.71 -2.75 -1.44
C VAL A 67 -5.11 -3.93 -2.20
N VAL A 68 -5.91 -4.96 -2.51
CA VAL A 68 -5.45 -6.11 -3.28
C VAL A 68 -5.16 -5.70 -4.72
N GLN A 69 -6.06 -4.91 -5.32
CA GLN A 69 -5.84 -4.34 -6.65
C GLN A 69 -4.61 -3.41 -6.68
N PHE A 70 -4.37 -2.64 -5.62
CA PHE A 70 -3.17 -1.81 -5.51
C PHE A 70 -1.89 -2.62 -5.35
N ILE A 71 -1.92 -3.71 -4.57
CA ILE A 71 -0.80 -4.64 -4.46
C ILE A 71 -0.44 -5.20 -5.85
N GLN A 72 -1.45 -5.48 -6.69
CA GLN A 72 -1.27 -5.89 -8.08
C GLN A 72 -0.73 -4.77 -8.97
N ILE A 73 -1.25 -3.55 -8.89
CA ILE A 73 -0.75 -2.40 -9.68
C ILE A 73 0.75 -2.16 -9.40
N PHE A 74 1.16 -2.24 -8.13
CA PHE A 74 2.57 -2.10 -7.76
C PHE A 74 3.44 -3.30 -8.15
N TRP A 75 2.85 -4.42 -8.55
CA TRP A 75 3.57 -5.57 -9.08
C TRP A 75 4.23 -5.24 -10.42
N ASP A 76 3.50 -4.51 -11.28
CA ASP A 76 3.91 -4.20 -12.65
C ASP A 76 4.82 -2.96 -12.76
N MET A 77 4.98 -2.19 -11.68
CA MET A 77 5.82 -0.98 -11.67
C MET A 77 7.32 -1.26 -11.46
N THR A 78 7.83 -2.40 -11.93
CA THR A 78 9.27 -2.74 -11.93
C THR A 78 10.07 -1.90 -12.90
#